data_AF-A0A4T0DIY3-F1
#
_entry.id   AF-A0A4T0DIY3-F1
#
_cell.length_a   1.000
_cell.length_b   1.000
_cell.length_c   1.000
_cell.angle_alpha   90.00
_cell.angle_beta   90.00
_cell.angle_gamma   90.00
#
_symmetry.space_group_name_H-M   'P 1'
#
loop_
_entity.id
_entity.type
_entity.pdbx_description
1 polymer ?
#
loop_
_entity_poly.entity_id
_entity_poly.type
_entity_poly.pdbx_seq_one_letter_code
_entity_poly.pdbx_strand_id
1 'polypeptide(L)'
;MTDYKEKTVAVLRQELKQRGIPSTGLTRKAQIIEKLEEDDERKKDYTKGDESADEQVSKLHDENMQDGSRQSVPSKRSSEQTSARPAKKQKPSDDKPGAQKPRLTTPDLEFEYDRSQLRDPRPTPGRIAKPRYNEFSLSEDLKQHFENDFYVPKPEKPPGRLDRVQKDELFVEQTRLDPRAAFHDLHKCLDKGPNGSPTVDNAGFQLDYEKVQDWDRPQPYNKRAMIRGMDRAVDK
;
A
#
# COMPACT_ATOMS: atom_id res chain seq x y z
N MET A 1 -0.82 -28.14 37.45
CA MET A 1 -0.76 -26.90 36.66
C MET A 1 0.67 -26.81 36.15
N THR A 2 0.86 -26.53 34.87
CA THR A 2 2.20 -26.38 34.28
C THR A 2 2.72 -24.99 34.63
N ASP A 3 3.80 -24.92 35.41
CA ASP A 3 4.38 -23.65 35.81
C ASP A 3 5.24 -23.04 34.68
N TYR A 4 4.59 -22.38 33.73
CA TYR A 4 5.25 -21.70 32.60
C TYR A 4 6.07 -20.47 33.06
N LYS A 5 5.84 -19.98 34.28
CA LYS A 5 6.56 -18.83 34.85
C LYS A 5 8.06 -19.10 35.05
N GLU A 6 8.45 -20.34 35.34
CA GLU A 6 9.85 -20.70 35.61
C GLU A 6 10.66 -20.97 34.33
N LYS A 7 9.98 -21.22 33.20
CA LYS A 7 10.63 -21.55 31.93
C LYS A 7 11.26 -20.34 31.25
N THR A 8 12.33 -20.56 30.49
CA THR A 8 12.94 -19.53 29.65
C THR A 8 12.10 -19.28 28.39
N VAL A 9 12.23 -18.09 27.79
CA VAL A 9 11.47 -17.71 26.58
C VAL A 9 11.74 -18.67 25.41
N ALA A 10 12.96 -19.19 25.30
CA ALA A 10 13.33 -20.17 24.28
C ALA A 10 12.53 -21.48 24.44
N VAL A 11 12.43 -21.99 25.66
CA VAL A 11 11.66 -23.22 25.97
C VAL A 11 10.18 -23.00 25.69
N LEU A 12 9.63 -21.85 26.10
CA LEU A 12 8.22 -21.54 25.85
C LEU A 12 7.88 -21.44 24.36
N ARG A 13 8.79 -20.87 23.54
CA ARG A 13 8.62 -20.83 22.07
C ARG A 13 8.72 -22.21 21.43
N GLN A 14 9.53 -23.10 21.99
CA GLN A 14 9.60 -24.48 21.55
C GLN A 14 8.30 -25.23 21.86
N GLU A 15 7.69 -24.98 23.03
CA GLU A 15 6.39 -25.55 23.41
C GLU A 15 5.25 -25.03 22.51
N LEU A 16 5.24 -23.73 22.18
CA LEU A 16 4.31 -23.18 21.19
C LEU A 16 4.44 -23.90 19.84
N LYS A 17 5.68 -24.11 19.37
CA LYS A 17 5.96 -24.79 18.10
C LYS A 17 5.52 -26.25 18.12
N GLN A 18 5.76 -26.98 19.22
CA GLN A 18 5.32 -28.37 19.40
C GLN A 18 3.80 -28.50 19.39
N ARG A 19 3.09 -27.47 19.86
CA ARG A 19 1.62 -27.43 19.93
C ARG A 19 0.96 -26.82 18.69
N GLY A 20 1.74 -26.36 17.71
CA GLY A 20 1.23 -25.73 16.49
C GLY A 20 0.70 -24.30 16.68
N ILE A 21 1.04 -23.66 17.80
CA ILE A 21 0.57 -22.32 18.15
C ILE A 21 1.58 -21.31 17.54
N PRO A 22 1.12 -20.37 16.68
CA PRO A 22 2.02 -19.41 16.07
C PRO A 22 2.58 -18.44 17.11
N SER A 23 3.91 -18.30 17.17
CA SER A 23 4.59 -17.36 18.06
C SER A 23 4.66 -15.93 17.51
N THR A 24 3.95 -15.65 16.42
CA THR A 24 3.96 -14.37 15.70
C THR A 24 3.32 -13.27 16.54
N GLY A 25 4.05 -12.18 16.78
CA GLY A 25 3.56 -11.01 17.53
C GLY A 25 3.73 -11.09 19.06
N LEU A 26 4.24 -12.21 19.59
CA LEU A 26 4.48 -12.40 21.03
C LEU A 26 5.90 -11.93 21.40
N THR A 27 6.00 -10.69 21.89
CA THR A 27 7.29 -10.04 22.22
C THR A 27 7.64 -10.19 23.70
N ARG A 28 6.65 -10.30 24.59
CA ARG A 28 6.85 -10.41 26.04
C ARG A 28 6.67 -11.84 26.53
N LYS A 29 7.47 -12.27 27.51
CA LYS A 29 7.35 -13.59 28.17
C LYS A 29 5.93 -13.84 28.72
N ALA A 30 5.30 -12.83 29.30
CA ALA A 30 3.94 -12.93 29.82
C ALA A 30 2.90 -13.28 28.74
N GLN A 31 3.00 -12.69 27.54
CA GLN A 31 2.08 -12.97 26.42
C GLN A 31 2.23 -14.40 25.92
N ILE A 32 3.46 -14.94 25.94
CA ILE A 32 3.73 -16.33 25.56
C ILE A 32 3.12 -17.30 26.57
N ILE A 33 3.21 -16.97 27.86
CA ILE A 33 2.62 -17.77 28.95
C ILE A 33 1.09 -17.76 28.85
N GLU A 34 0.48 -16.58 28.71
CA GLU A 34 -0.96 -16.41 28.56
C GLU A 34 -1.51 -17.23 27.39
N LYS A 35 -0.78 -17.26 26.26
CA LYS A 35 -1.18 -18.06 25.10
C LYS A 35 -1.12 -19.57 25.35
N LEU A 36 -0.08 -20.04 26.05
CA LEU A 36 0.05 -21.47 26.40
C LEU A 36 -1.02 -21.90 27.41
N GLU A 37 -1.37 -21.04 28.36
CA GLU A 37 -2.45 -21.28 29.33
C GLU A 37 -3.82 -21.33 28.64
N GLU A 38 -4.11 -20.39 27.73
CA GLU A 38 -5.36 -20.39 26.94
C GLU A 38 -5.53 -21.68 26.13
N ASP A 39 -4.45 -22.20 25.52
CA ASP A 39 -4.50 -23.44 24.75
C ASP A 39 -4.64 -24.70 25.63
N ASP A 40 -4.11 -24.66 26.86
CA ASP A 40 -4.34 -25.72 27.84
C ASP A 40 -5.78 -25.72 28.36
N GLU A 41 -6.39 -24.54 28.53
CA GLU A 41 -7.80 -24.39 28.90
C GLU A 41 -8.72 -24.87 27.79
N ARG A 42 -8.49 -24.45 26.54
CA ARG A 42 -9.21 -24.94 25.36
C ARG A 42 -9.16 -26.47 25.29
N LYS A 43 -8.00 -27.09 25.48
CA LYS A 43 -7.87 -28.56 25.46
C LYS A 43 -8.60 -29.26 26.60
N LYS A 44 -8.70 -28.65 27.78
CA LYS A 44 -9.51 -29.22 28.87
C LYS A 44 -11.00 -29.22 28.53
N ASP A 45 -11.48 -28.18 27.84
CA ASP A 45 -12.87 -28.08 27.42
C ASP A 45 -13.24 -29.15 26.38
N TYR A 46 -12.31 -29.51 25.48
CA TYR A 46 -12.51 -30.59 24.49
C TYR A 46 -12.52 -32.01 25.08
N THR A 47 -12.05 -32.21 26.32
CA THR A 47 -12.04 -33.55 26.96
C THR A 47 -13.28 -33.85 27.80
N LYS A 48 -14.30 -32.96 27.79
CA LYS A 48 -15.56 -33.15 28.52
C LYS A 48 -16.78 -33.47 27.66
N GLY A 49 -16.62 -33.71 26.35
CA GLY A 49 -17.73 -34.06 25.47
C GLY A 49 -17.31 -34.97 24.31
N ASP A 50 -17.87 -36.18 24.35
CA ASP A 50 -18.20 -37.08 23.23
C ASP A 50 -17.13 -38.03 22.66
N GLU A 51 -17.21 -39.26 23.19
CA GLU A 51 -17.16 -40.51 22.41
C GLU A 51 -18.25 -40.54 21.32
N SER A 52 -17.94 -41.20 20.21
CA SER A 52 -18.83 -41.72 19.14
C SER A 52 -19.41 -40.69 18.16
N ALA A 53 -19.60 -40.95 16.87
CA ALA A 53 -19.15 -41.95 15.92
C ALA A 53 -19.46 -41.40 14.51
N ASP A 54 -18.76 -41.91 13.50
CA ASP A 54 -19.09 -41.83 12.07
C ASP A 54 -20.58 -42.13 11.78
N GLU A 55 -21.21 -41.40 10.84
CA GLU A 55 -21.77 -42.01 9.62
C GLU A 55 -22.21 -40.98 8.58
N GLN A 56 -21.81 -41.22 7.33
CA GLN A 56 -22.25 -40.51 6.14
C GLN A 56 -23.62 -41.04 5.68
N VAL A 57 -24.57 -40.17 5.32
CA VAL A 57 -25.61 -40.51 4.34
C VAL A 57 -25.98 -39.31 3.48
N SER A 58 -25.86 -39.51 2.18
CA SER A 58 -26.34 -38.68 1.08
C SER A 58 -27.86 -38.78 0.89
N LYS A 59 -28.54 -37.65 0.64
CA LYS A 59 -29.76 -37.61 -0.21
C LYS A 59 -30.16 -36.18 -0.58
N LEU A 60 -30.28 -35.97 -1.89
CA LEU A 60 -30.89 -34.81 -2.55
C LEU A 60 -32.42 -34.89 -2.45
N HIS A 61 -33.08 -33.75 -2.26
CA HIS A 61 -34.43 -33.51 -2.77
C HIS A 61 -34.61 -32.05 -3.18
N ASP A 62 -35.35 -31.91 -4.27
CA ASP A 62 -35.52 -30.78 -5.18
C ASP A 62 -36.78 -29.95 -4.81
N GLU A 63 -37.01 -28.87 -5.56
CA GLU A 63 -38.22 -28.02 -5.66
C GLU A 63 -38.30 -26.80 -4.70
N ASN A 64 -38.10 -25.57 -5.19
CA ASN A 64 -39.00 -24.70 -5.97
C ASN A 64 -40.07 -24.01 -5.10
N MET A 65 -39.98 -22.68 -4.94
CA MET A 65 -41.04 -21.72 -5.28
C MET A 65 -40.77 -20.30 -4.75
N GLN A 66 -41.40 -19.38 -5.46
CA GLN A 66 -41.32 -17.93 -5.52
C GLN A 66 -41.96 -17.14 -4.36
N ASP A 67 -41.47 -15.90 -4.25
CA ASP A 67 -42.20 -14.63 -4.06
C ASP A 67 -42.65 -14.17 -2.65
N GLY A 68 -42.30 -12.91 -2.37
CA GLY A 68 -43.28 -11.94 -1.89
C GLY A 68 -43.36 -11.64 -0.39
N SER A 69 -42.89 -10.43 -0.02
CA SER A 69 -43.57 -9.52 0.92
C SER A 69 -43.17 -9.48 2.41
N ARG A 70 -42.52 -8.35 2.75
CA ARG A 70 -42.70 -7.46 3.92
C ARG A 70 -42.08 -7.79 5.30
N GLN A 71 -41.13 -6.91 5.64
CA GLN A 71 -40.95 -6.16 6.90
C GLN A 71 -41.13 -6.89 8.24
N SER A 72 -40.01 -7.07 8.96
CA SER A 72 -39.80 -6.45 10.29
C SER A 72 -38.42 -6.78 10.86
N VAL A 73 -37.70 -5.74 11.29
CA VAL A 73 -36.57 -5.73 12.26
C VAL A 73 -36.97 -6.37 13.61
N PRO A 74 -36.07 -6.76 14.56
CA PRO A 74 -34.73 -6.20 14.77
C PRO A 74 -33.61 -7.15 15.28
N SER A 75 -32.40 -6.58 15.30
CA SER A 75 -31.41 -6.68 16.41
C SER A 75 -30.17 -7.57 16.22
N LYS A 76 -29.03 -6.91 16.47
CA LYS A 76 -27.72 -7.40 16.95
C LYS A 76 -26.75 -8.10 15.99
N ARG A 77 -25.65 -7.36 15.74
CA ARG A 77 -24.23 -7.71 15.96
C ARG A 77 -23.73 -9.11 15.57
N SER A 78 -22.97 -9.17 14.48
CA SER A 78 -21.73 -9.96 14.23
C SER A 78 -21.32 -9.66 12.78
N SER A 79 -20.12 -9.15 12.50
CA SER A 79 -18.82 -9.83 12.40
C SER A 79 -18.75 -10.93 11.33
N GLU A 80 -17.67 -10.82 10.56
CA GLU A 80 -17.13 -11.75 9.53
C GLU A 80 -17.81 -11.78 8.16
N GLN A 81 -17.23 -11.20 7.10
CA GLN A 81 -15.96 -11.53 6.43
C GLN A 81 -16.05 -12.87 5.67
N THR A 82 -16.37 -12.79 4.38
CA THR A 82 -16.02 -13.82 3.38
C THR A 82 -15.23 -13.13 2.28
N SER A 83 -13.92 -13.34 2.24
CA SER A 83 -13.27 -14.32 1.37
C SER A 83 -12.62 -13.64 0.16
N ALA A 84 -11.49 -12.98 0.41
CA ALA A 84 -10.44 -12.86 -0.60
C ALA A 84 -9.55 -14.10 -0.48
N ARG A 85 -9.53 -14.94 -1.53
CA ARG A 85 -8.51 -15.98 -1.72
C ARG A 85 -7.15 -15.31 -1.92
N PRO A 86 -6.10 -15.63 -1.14
CA PRO A 86 -4.74 -15.42 -1.59
C PRO A 86 -4.22 -16.67 -2.30
N ALA A 87 -3.80 -16.47 -3.54
CA ALA A 87 -3.04 -17.43 -4.32
C ALA A 87 -1.75 -17.84 -3.59
N LYS A 88 -1.38 -19.10 -3.82
CA LYS A 88 -0.19 -19.78 -3.30
C LYS A 88 1.07 -18.93 -3.53
N LYS A 89 1.75 -18.59 -2.43
CA LYS A 89 3.17 -18.22 -2.45
C LYS A 89 3.99 -19.49 -2.64
N GLN A 90 4.61 -19.64 -3.80
CA GLN A 90 5.77 -20.49 -3.98
C GLN A 90 7.02 -19.61 -4.06
N LYS A 91 8.01 -19.96 -3.26
CA LYS A 91 9.44 -19.67 -3.40
C LYS A 91 10.17 -20.89 -2.80
N PRO A 92 11.45 -21.15 -3.08
CA PRO A 92 12.31 -20.62 -4.15
C PRO A 92 13.18 -21.72 -4.81
N SER A 93 13.69 -21.48 -6.02
CA SER A 93 15.11 -21.73 -6.36
C SER A 93 15.37 -21.31 -7.82
N ASP A 94 16.48 -20.59 -8.04
CA ASP A 94 17.57 -21.04 -8.92
C ASP A 94 18.47 -19.87 -9.30
N ASP A 95 19.77 -20.09 -9.09
CA ASP A 95 20.88 -19.22 -9.40
C ASP A 95 20.85 -18.74 -10.87
N LYS A 96 20.85 -17.42 -11.05
CA LYS A 96 21.33 -16.76 -12.27
C LYS A 96 22.29 -15.62 -11.89
N PRO A 97 23.42 -15.45 -12.60
CA PRO A 97 24.31 -14.33 -12.35
C PRO A 97 23.64 -13.04 -12.85
N GLY A 98 23.53 -12.02 -11.98
CA GLY A 98 23.16 -10.65 -12.38
C GLY A 98 21.71 -10.21 -12.15
N ALA A 99 21.04 -10.63 -11.08
CA ALA A 99 19.72 -10.12 -10.71
C ALA A 99 19.79 -8.64 -10.29
N GLN A 100 19.70 -7.72 -11.26
CA GLN A 100 19.48 -6.30 -10.99
C GLN A 100 18.07 -6.11 -10.43
N LYS A 101 17.92 -5.23 -9.42
CA LYS A 101 16.62 -4.86 -8.86
C LYS A 101 15.70 -4.34 -9.98
N PRO A 102 14.40 -4.71 -10.00
CA PRO A 102 13.46 -4.20 -10.99
C PRO A 102 13.37 -2.67 -10.97
N ARG A 103 13.12 -2.06 -12.12
CA ARG A 103 12.91 -0.61 -12.21
C ARG A 103 11.58 -0.24 -11.57
N LEU A 104 11.58 0.77 -10.71
CA LEU A 104 10.35 1.33 -10.17
C LEU A 104 9.49 1.94 -11.28
N THR A 105 8.21 1.57 -11.33
CA THR A 105 7.24 2.11 -12.29
C THR A 105 6.08 2.83 -11.58
N THR A 106 5.26 3.56 -12.34
CA THR A 106 4.09 4.26 -11.79
C THR A 106 3.06 3.33 -11.11
N PRO A 107 2.69 2.15 -11.65
CA PRO A 107 1.73 1.27 -10.98
C PRO A 107 2.23 0.70 -9.65
N ASP A 108 3.55 0.60 -9.43
CA ASP A 108 4.12 0.09 -8.18
C ASP A 108 3.86 1.03 -6.98
N LEU A 109 3.54 2.30 -7.26
CA LEU A 109 3.24 3.33 -6.25
C LEU A 109 1.75 3.49 -5.98
N GLU A 110 0.89 2.86 -6.79
CA GLU A 110 -0.55 2.92 -6.65
C GLU A 110 -1.01 2.15 -5.42
N PHE A 111 -2.03 2.67 -4.74
CA PHE A 111 -2.64 1.97 -3.62
C PHE A 111 -4.15 2.09 -3.65
N GLU A 112 -4.79 1.05 -3.13
CA GLU A 112 -6.23 0.97 -3.04
C GLU A 112 -6.67 1.37 -1.63
N TYR A 113 -7.50 2.41 -1.56
CA TYR A 113 -8.20 2.73 -0.33
C TYR A 113 -9.39 1.80 -0.15
N ASP A 114 -9.57 1.30 1.07
CA ASP A 114 -10.81 0.68 1.47
C ASP A 114 -11.91 1.75 1.53
N ARG A 115 -12.72 1.83 0.46
CA ARG A 115 -13.78 2.84 0.34
C ARG A 115 -14.88 2.68 1.38
N SER A 116 -15.00 1.50 2.00
CA SER A 116 -15.99 1.28 3.07
C SER A 116 -15.65 2.05 4.35
N GLN A 117 -14.37 2.40 4.54
CA GLN A 117 -13.89 3.17 5.68
C GLN A 117 -14.01 4.69 5.47
N LEU A 118 -14.30 5.14 4.24
CA LEU A 118 -14.47 6.55 3.92
C LEU A 118 -15.85 7.05 4.34
N ARG A 119 -15.90 8.33 4.72
CA ARG A 119 -17.17 9.00 5.05
C ARG A 119 -18.16 9.00 3.87
N ASP A 120 -17.65 9.08 2.64
CA ASP A 120 -18.43 8.92 1.41
C ASP A 120 -17.77 7.82 0.55
N PRO A 121 -18.46 6.70 0.30
CA PRO A 121 -17.91 5.59 -0.48
C PRO A 121 -17.96 5.84 -2.00
N ARG A 122 -18.63 6.90 -2.45
CA ARG A 122 -18.72 7.24 -3.87
C ARG A 122 -17.33 7.58 -4.42
N PRO A 123 -17.02 7.19 -5.66
CA PRO A 123 -15.77 7.59 -6.29
C PRO A 123 -15.69 9.12 -6.36
N THR A 124 -14.50 9.67 -6.08
CA THR A 124 -14.27 11.11 -6.22
C THR A 124 -14.54 11.53 -7.67
N PRO A 125 -15.48 12.46 -7.91
CA PRO A 125 -15.79 12.91 -9.26
C PRO A 125 -14.55 13.42 -10.00
N GLY A 126 -14.39 13.05 -11.27
CA GLY A 126 -13.26 13.48 -12.11
C GLY A 126 -11.95 12.71 -11.91
N ARG A 127 -11.86 11.81 -10.91
CA ARG A 127 -10.69 10.93 -10.73
C ARG A 127 -10.79 9.73 -11.66
N ILE A 128 -9.77 9.54 -12.50
CA ILE A 128 -9.74 8.48 -13.53
C ILE A 128 -8.80 7.34 -13.13
N ALA A 129 -7.69 7.65 -12.45
CA ALA A 129 -6.70 6.67 -12.02
C ALA A 129 -6.67 6.46 -10.50
N LYS A 130 -6.00 5.40 -10.05
CA LYS A 130 -5.76 5.15 -8.63
C LYS A 130 -4.79 6.20 -8.08
N PRO A 131 -5.02 6.68 -6.85
CA PRO A 131 -4.03 7.51 -6.18
C PRO A 131 -2.75 6.72 -5.92
N ARG A 132 -1.65 7.44 -5.88
CA ARG A 132 -0.32 6.88 -5.71
C ARG A 132 0.49 7.68 -4.70
N TYR A 133 1.46 7.03 -4.09
CA TYR A 133 2.35 7.69 -3.16
C TYR A 133 3.34 8.61 -3.87
N ASN A 134 3.45 9.85 -3.40
CA ASN A 134 4.56 10.74 -3.71
C ASN A 134 5.67 10.58 -2.66
N GLU A 135 6.85 11.14 -2.93
CA GLU A 135 8.02 11.10 -2.03
C GLU A 135 7.69 11.54 -0.59
N PHE A 136 6.83 12.54 -0.41
CA PHE A 136 6.49 13.11 0.89
C PHE A 136 5.40 12.35 1.66
N SER A 137 4.64 11.49 0.98
CA SER A 137 3.51 10.72 1.53
C SER A 137 3.87 9.30 1.93
N LEU A 138 5.06 8.83 1.54
CA LEU A 138 5.55 7.51 1.88
C LEU A 138 5.92 7.46 3.37
N SER A 139 5.44 6.41 4.06
CA SER A 139 5.99 6.08 5.37
C SER A 139 7.44 5.61 5.22
N GLU A 140 8.24 5.77 6.28
CA GLU A 140 9.66 5.36 6.27
C GLU A 140 9.83 3.87 5.92
N ASP A 141 8.95 3.02 6.45
CA ASP A 141 8.94 1.59 6.15
C ASP A 141 8.69 1.31 4.66
N LEU A 142 7.71 2.00 4.05
CA LEU A 142 7.44 1.87 2.63
C LEU A 142 8.62 2.39 1.81
N LYS A 143 9.20 3.53 2.20
CA LYS A 143 10.35 4.12 1.53
C LYS A 143 11.54 3.15 1.50
N GLN A 144 11.83 2.48 2.62
CA GLN A 144 12.88 1.47 2.69
C GLN A 144 12.59 0.25 1.81
N HIS A 145 11.36 -0.30 1.86
CA HIS A 145 10.95 -1.40 0.98
C HIS A 145 11.23 -1.04 -0.49
N PHE A 146 10.85 0.18 -0.85
CA PHE A 146 10.97 0.72 -2.18
C PHE A 146 12.40 0.99 -2.65
N GLU A 147 13.33 1.36 -1.76
CA GLU A 147 14.76 1.51 -2.06
C GLU A 147 15.49 0.15 -2.08
N ASN A 148 15.00 -0.81 -1.30
CA ASN A 148 15.54 -2.16 -1.23
C ASN A 148 15.14 -3.00 -2.44
N ASP A 149 13.88 -2.95 -2.84
CA ASP A 149 13.32 -3.85 -3.86
C ASP A 149 13.39 -3.27 -5.27
N PHE A 150 13.38 -1.95 -5.41
CA PHE A 150 13.39 -1.30 -6.72
C PHE A 150 14.64 -0.44 -6.93
N TYR A 151 15.06 -0.37 -8.18
CA TYR A 151 16.08 0.56 -8.64
C TYR A 151 15.45 1.72 -9.40
N VAL A 152 15.95 2.92 -9.16
CA VAL A 152 15.56 4.12 -9.88
C VAL A 152 16.81 4.65 -10.60
N PRO A 153 16.80 4.74 -11.95
CA PRO A 153 17.92 5.26 -12.71
C PRO A 153 18.24 6.71 -12.35
N LYS A 154 19.51 7.00 -12.05
CA LYS A 154 19.96 8.37 -11.80
C LYS A 154 20.68 8.89 -13.06
N PRO A 155 20.41 10.13 -13.50
CA PRO A 155 21.13 10.70 -14.65
C PRO A 155 22.62 10.89 -14.31
N GLU A 156 23.46 10.79 -15.33
CA GLU A 156 24.90 11.00 -15.17
C GLU A 156 25.20 12.47 -14.92
N LYS A 157 25.85 12.77 -13.78
CA LYS A 157 26.24 14.14 -13.45
C LYS A 157 27.61 14.43 -14.06
N PRO A 158 27.75 15.46 -14.92
CA PRO A 158 29.03 15.79 -15.50
C PRO A 158 30.02 16.27 -14.42
N PRO A 159 31.32 15.96 -14.58
CA PRO A 159 32.33 16.31 -13.59
C PRO A 159 32.54 17.82 -13.52
N GLY A 160 32.71 18.34 -12.30
CA GLY A 160 33.03 19.75 -12.06
C GLY A 160 31.85 20.59 -11.54
N ARG A 161 32.04 21.92 -11.54
CA ARG A 161 31.01 22.88 -11.10
C ARG A 161 30.00 23.09 -12.24
N LEU A 162 28.77 22.64 -12.02
CA LEU A 162 27.67 22.79 -12.96
C LEU A 162 27.19 24.23 -13.06
N ASP A 163 26.88 24.64 -14.29
CA ASP A 163 26.15 25.88 -14.57
C ASP A 163 24.69 25.79 -14.12
N ARG A 164 24.00 26.93 -13.98
CA ARG A 164 22.60 26.98 -13.58
C ARG A 164 21.70 26.20 -14.54
N VAL A 165 21.91 26.35 -15.85
CA VAL A 165 21.13 25.66 -16.89
C VAL A 165 21.34 24.15 -16.79
N GLN A 166 22.59 23.72 -16.66
CA GLN A 166 22.93 22.30 -16.51
C GLN A 166 22.31 21.67 -15.25
N LYS A 167 22.23 22.42 -14.14
CA LYS A 167 21.56 21.93 -12.92
C LYS A 167 20.07 21.74 -13.13
N ASP A 168 19.43 22.64 -13.88
CA ASP A 168 18.01 22.60 -14.17
C ASP A 168 17.69 21.42 -15.10
N GLU A 169 18.48 21.23 -16.15
CA GLU A 169 18.38 20.08 -17.05
C GLU A 169 18.53 18.74 -16.31
N LEU A 170 19.54 18.61 -15.46
CA LEU A 170 19.73 17.41 -14.64
C LEU A 170 18.57 17.16 -13.67
N PHE A 171 18.00 18.23 -13.12
CA PHE A 171 16.83 18.13 -12.25
C PHE A 171 15.60 17.63 -13.02
N VAL A 172 15.36 18.18 -14.23
CA VAL A 172 14.27 17.73 -15.10
C VAL A 172 14.46 16.27 -15.50
N GLU A 173 15.67 15.87 -15.89
CA GLU A 173 15.97 14.47 -16.24
C GLU A 173 15.78 13.51 -15.07
N GLN A 174 16.26 13.88 -13.88
CA GLN A 174 16.05 13.07 -12.67
C GLN A 174 14.55 12.92 -12.38
N THR A 175 13.80 14.03 -12.46
CA THR A 175 12.35 14.03 -12.21
C THR A 175 11.59 13.18 -13.26
N ARG A 176 12.06 13.16 -14.51
CA ARG A 176 11.51 12.30 -15.57
C ARG A 176 11.75 10.81 -15.29
N LEU A 177 12.89 10.45 -14.71
CA LEU A 177 13.24 9.06 -14.45
C LEU A 177 12.56 8.50 -13.21
N ASP A 178 12.38 9.34 -12.18
CA ASP A 178 11.88 8.99 -10.86
C ASP A 178 10.34 9.12 -10.78
N PRO A 179 9.57 8.02 -10.76
CA PRO A 179 8.10 8.10 -10.71
C PRO A 179 7.53 8.71 -9.41
N ARG A 180 8.36 8.83 -8.37
CA ARG A 180 7.99 9.43 -7.06
C ARG A 180 8.13 10.94 -7.03
N ALA A 181 8.88 11.51 -7.97
CA ALA A 181 9.21 12.92 -7.95
C ALA A 181 7.95 13.78 -8.14
N ALA A 182 7.90 14.92 -7.45
CA ALA A 182 6.71 15.76 -7.40
C ALA A 182 6.21 16.22 -8.79
N PHE A 183 7.11 16.49 -9.72
CA PHE A 183 6.80 16.99 -11.07
C PHE A 183 6.95 15.94 -12.17
N HIS A 184 7.08 14.65 -11.81
CA HIS A 184 7.23 13.55 -12.78
C HIS A 184 6.11 13.55 -13.84
N ASP A 185 4.87 13.72 -13.40
CA ASP A 185 3.70 13.69 -14.30
C ASP A 185 3.64 14.91 -15.21
N LEU A 186 4.11 16.07 -14.74
CA LEU A 186 4.13 17.29 -15.54
C LEU A 186 5.08 17.11 -16.73
N HIS A 187 6.33 16.69 -16.48
CA HIS A 187 7.29 16.44 -17.56
C HIS A 187 6.84 15.31 -18.47
N LYS A 188 6.27 14.22 -17.93
CA LYS A 188 5.71 13.13 -18.74
C LYS A 188 4.53 13.60 -19.60
N CYS A 189 3.72 14.54 -19.13
CA CYS A 189 2.65 15.14 -19.92
C CYS A 189 3.20 16.00 -21.07
N LEU A 190 4.27 16.77 -20.83
CA LEU A 190 4.96 17.53 -21.88
C LEU A 190 5.57 16.62 -22.94
N ASP A 191 6.28 15.56 -22.52
CA ASP A 191 6.96 14.61 -23.41
C ASP A 191 5.97 13.87 -24.34
N LYS A 192 4.73 13.63 -23.86
CA LYS A 192 3.65 13.04 -24.68
C LYS A 192 3.04 14.01 -25.70
N GLY A 193 3.10 15.32 -25.45
CA GLY A 193 2.51 16.35 -26.31
C GLY A 193 0.98 16.46 -26.23
N PRO A 194 0.39 17.38 -27.03
CA PRO A 194 -1.04 17.73 -26.94
C PRO A 194 -1.98 16.59 -27.39
N ASN A 195 -1.53 15.77 -28.34
CA ASN A 195 -2.27 14.62 -28.86
C ASN A 195 -1.86 13.30 -28.18
N GLY A 196 -1.13 13.39 -27.07
CA GLY A 196 -0.65 12.24 -26.33
C GLY A 196 -1.75 11.55 -25.51
N SER A 197 -1.43 10.37 -24.96
CA SER A 197 -2.33 9.71 -24.03
C SER A 197 -2.51 10.55 -22.76
N PRO A 198 -3.72 10.57 -22.15
CA PRO A 198 -3.96 11.28 -20.90
C PRO A 198 -2.89 10.96 -19.85
N THR A 199 -2.34 11.99 -19.21
CA THR A 199 -1.47 11.84 -18.04
C THR A 199 -2.25 12.23 -16.81
N VAL A 200 -2.06 11.49 -15.74
CA VAL A 200 -2.72 11.71 -14.46
C VAL A 200 -1.71 12.15 -13.42
N ASP A 201 -2.15 12.96 -12.47
CA ASP A 201 -1.36 13.36 -11.30
C ASP A 201 -1.30 12.24 -10.25
N ASN A 202 -0.58 12.50 -9.14
CA ASN A 202 -0.48 11.59 -8.00
C ASN A 202 -1.84 11.22 -7.36
N ALA A 203 -2.84 12.10 -7.49
CA ALA A 203 -4.18 11.88 -6.94
C ALA A 203 -5.12 11.16 -7.93
N GLY A 204 -4.67 10.91 -9.16
CA GLY A 204 -5.41 10.21 -10.20
C GLY A 204 -6.30 11.10 -11.07
N PHE A 205 -6.13 12.43 -11.04
CA PHE A 205 -6.82 13.38 -11.91
C PHE A 205 -6.03 13.64 -13.18
N GLN A 206 -6.73 13.78 -14.31
CA GLN A 206 -6.09 14.08 -15.58
C GLN A 206 -5.49 15.48 -15.59
N LEU A 207 -4.24 15.59 -16.03
CA LEU A 207 -3.56 16.84 -16.28
C LEU A 207 -4.05 17.47 -17.60
N ASP A 208 -4.17 18.79 -17.57
CA ASP A 208 -4.50 19.62 -18.73
C ASP A 208 -3.21 20.06 -19.43
N TYR A 209 -2.99 19.57 -20.65
CA TYR A 209 -1.74 19.81 -21.39
C TYR A 209 -1.44 21.30 -21.56
N GLU A 210 -2.44 22.13 -21.85
CA GLU A 210 -2.24 23.57 -22.11
C GLU A 210 -1.71 24.26 -20.84
N LYS A 211 -2.27 23.91 -19.69
CA LYS A 211 -1.82 24.44 -18.40
C LYS A 211 -0.44 23.94 -18.02
N VAL A 212 -0.13 22.68 -18.32
CA VAL A 212 1.22 22.12 -18.07
C VAL A 212 2.24 22.79 -18.99
N GLN A 213 1.89 23.06 -20.25
CA GLN A 213 2.74 23.80 -21.17
C GLN A 213 2.99 25.22 -20.69
N ASP A 214 1.96 25.93 -20.24
CA ASP A 214 2.11 27.28 -19.69
C ASP A 214 2.94 27.31 -18.40
N TRP A 215 2.89 26.25 -17.59
CA TRP A 215 3.71 26.09 -16.40
C TRP A 215 5.21 25.96 -16.73
N ASP A 216 5.55 25.22 -17.79
CA ASP A 216 6.93 25.00 -18.22
C ASP A 216 7.54 26.20 -18.97
N ARG A 217 6.71 27.14 -19.44
CA ARG A 217 7.18 28.30 -20.19
C ARG A 217 8.06 29.21 -19.30
N PRO A 218 9.28 29.58 -19.75
CA PRO A 218 10.14 30.47 -19.00
C PRO A 218 9.46 31.83 -18.84
N GLN A 219 9.27 32.24 -17.59
CA GLN A 219 8.66 33.53 -17.29
C GLN A 219 9.69 34.64 -17.52
N PRO A 220 9.42 35.63 -18.40
CA PRO A 220 10.35 36.72 -18.62
C PRO A 220 10.48 37.55 -17.34
N TYR A 221 11.73 37.88 -16.99
CA TYR A 221 12.00 38.69 -15.81
C TYR A 221 11.42 40.11 -15.97
N ASN A 222 10.44 40.45 -15.13
CA ASN A 222 9.81 41.77 -15.13
C ASN A 222 10.10 42.51 -13.82
N LYS A 223 11.09 43.42 -13.86
CA LYS A 223 11.49 44.27 -12.71
C LYS A 223 10.33 44.99 -12.04
N ARG A 224 9.38 45.52 -12.82
CA ARG A 224 8.23 46.25 -12.27
C ARG A 224 7.28 45.35 -11.49
N ALA A 225 7.08 44.12 -11.95
CA ALA A 225 6.27 43.13 -11.22
C ALA A 225 6.93 42.72 -9.90
N MET A 226 8.27 42.56 -9.91
CA MET A 226 9.04 42.25 -8.70
C MET A 226 8.93 43.36 -7.64
N ILE A 227 9.15 44.63 -8.02
CA ILE A 227 9.05 45.77 -7.10
C ILE A 227 7.65 45.84 -6.49
N ARG A 228 6.59 45.74 -7.31
CA ARG A 228 5.20 45.73 -6.82
C ARG A 228 4.90 44.56 -5.88
N GLY A 229 5.54 43.40 -6.09
CA GLY A 229 5.40 42.24 -5.21
C GLY A 229 6.05 42.47 -3.85
N MET A 230 7.20 43.14 -3.83
CA MET A 230 7.89 43.53 -2.60
C MET A 230 7.10 44.58 -1.82
N ASP A 231 6.60 45.62 -2.50
CA ASP A 231 5.77 46.67 -1.88
C ASP A 231 4.55 46.05 -1.18
N ARG A 232 3.83 45.14 -1.86
CA ARG A 232 2.67 44.42 -1.30
C ARG A 232 2.99 43.52 -0.10
N ALA A 233 4.23 43.04 0.01
CA ALA A 233 4.65 42.20 1.12
C ALA A 233 5.07 43.03 2.35
N VAL A 234 5.49 44.29 2.14
CA VAL A 234 5.82 45.25 3.20
C VAL A 234 4.56 45.94 3.74
N ASP A 235 3.55 46.12 2.90
CA ASP A 235 2.25 46.71 3.28
C ASP A 235 1.31 45.72 4.05
N LYS A 236 1.80 44.53 4.42
CA LYS A 236 1.07 43.52 5.22
C LYS A 236 1.68 43.37 6.61
#